data_AF-A0A9E1Q8Z0-F1
#
_entry.id   AF-A0A9E1Q8Z0-F1
#
_cell.length_a   1.000
_cell.length_b   1.000
_cell.length_c   1.000
_cell.angle_alpha   90.00
_cell.angle_beta   90.00
_cell.angle_gamma   90.00
#
_symmetry.space_group_name_H-M   'P 1'
#
loop_
_entity.id
_entity.type
_entity.pdbx_description
1 polymer ?
#
loop_
_entity_poly.entity_id
_entity_poly.type
_entity_poly.pdbx_seq_one_letter_code
_entity_poly.pdbx_strand_id
1 'polypeptide(L)'
;MEAQFDVIAEGRKDWQQMIGEFYKPFKTLVDDALESERESGERILGTDPITGKQVLVRIGRFGPMAQLGLPDDEDKKFSSLRPTQTLRSITLDEALMLFKLPRKLGEYEGKVVSTSIGRFGPYVVHNSKFVSIKKDTDDDPYTIELTRAIELIEEKKAADAAALLKVFEEDETVRIINGRWGPFIKAGKKNVKIPKDEDYKGIDWTRAQELIVEHDKRPQKKKKAQKGKK
;
A
#
# COMPACT_ATOMS: atom_id res chain seq x y z
N MET A 1 32.60 7.24 29.03
CA MET A 1 32.87 7.42 27.59
C MET A 1 33.74 8.66 27.36
N GLU A 2 33.49 9.81 27.98
CA GLU A 2 34.33 11.03 27.83
C GLU A 2 35.75 10.92 28.44
N ALA A 3 35.92 10.31 29.62
CA ALA A 3 37.23 10.19 30.27
C ALA A 3 38.28 9.34 29.52
N GLN A 4 37.85 8.55 28.52
CA GLN A 4 38.76 7.73 27.69
C GLN A 4 39.29 8.48 26.48
N PHE A 5 38.65 9.59 26.06
CA PHE A 5 39.09 10.37 24.91
C PHE A 5 40.20 11.39 25.25
N ASP A 6 40.25 11.90 26.49
CA ASP A 6 41.32 12.82 26.93
C ASP A 6 42.70 12.15 27.00
N VAL A 7 42.76 10.84 27.27
CA VAL A 7 44.01 10.07 27.40
C VAL A 7 44.72 9.84 26.03
N ILE A 8 44.01 10.04 24.92
CA ILE A 8 44.53 9.83 23.56
C ILE A 8 45.26 11.07 23.04
N ALA A 9 44.83 12.26 23.46
CA ALA A 9 45.45 13.52 23.08
C ALA A 9 46.91 13.64 23.60
N GLU A 10 47.24 12.94 24.69
CA GLU A 10 48.59 12.91 25.28
C GLU A 10 49.50 11.79 24.72
N GLY A 11 49.06 11.04 23.71
CA GLY A 11 49.90 10.11 22.94
C GLY A 11 50.37 8.86 23.69
N ARG A 12 49.71 8.45 24.79
CA ARG A 12 50.17 7.35 25.65
C ARG A 12 49.39 6.03 25.56
N LYS A 13 48.40 5.88 24.69
CA LYS A 13 47.77 4.58 24.44
C LYS A 13 47.47 4.32 22.97
N ASP A 14 47.78 3.09 22.59
CA ASP A 14 47.64 2.55 21.24
C ASP A 14 46.15 2.48 20.86
N TRP A 15 45.71 3.39 19.98
CA TRP A 15 44.32 3.53 19.55
C TRP A 15 43.73 2.20 19.00
N GLN A 16 44.59 1.34 18.44
CA GLN A 16 44.23 0.01 17.95
C GLN A 16 43.77 -0.91 19.08
N GLN A 17 44.36 -0.77 20.27
CA GLN A 17 44.04 -1.60 21.44
C GLN A 17 42.67 -1.22 22.01
N MET A 18 42.34 0.07 22.06
CA MET A 18 41.04 0.54 22.55
C MET A 18 39.90 0.22 21.57
N ILE A 19 40.11 0.42 20.26
CA ILE A 19 39.14 -0.05 19.25
C ILE A 19 38.99 -1.58 19.33
N GLY A 20 40.07 -2.32 19.55
CA GLY A 20 40.03 -3.76 19.76
C GLY A 20 39.21 -4.18 20.97
N GLU A 21 39.37 -3.51 22.12
CA GLU A 21 38.61 -3.76 23.35
C GLU A 21 37.13 -3.41 23.21
N PHE A 22 36.80 -2.38 22.43
CA PHE A 22 35.41 -2.02 22.14
C PHE A 22 34.77 -2.96 21.10
N TYR A 23 35.51 -3.28 20.04
CA TYR A 23 34.98 -4.01 18.89
C TYR A 23 34.89 -5.51 19.14
N LYS A 24 35.76 -6.12 19.96
CA LYS A 24 35.69 -7.55 20.30
C LYS A 24 34.37 -7.97 20.95
N PRO A 25 33.93 -7.38 22.07
CA PRO A 25 32.66 -7.75 22.70
C PRO A 25 31.46 -7.39 21.80
N PHE A 26 31.54 -6.29 21.04
CA PHE A 26 30.50 -5.94 20.07
C PHE A 26 30.41 -6.96 18.93
N LYS A 27 31.55 -7.40 18.39
CA LYS A 27 31.62 -8.40 17.32
C LYS A 27 31.08 -9.74 17.80
N THR A 28 31.43 -10.19 19.01
CA THR A 28 30.84 -11.40 19.62
C THR A 28 29.33 -11.26 19.75
N LEU A 29 28.82 -10.09 20.17
CA LEU A 29 27.38 -9.85 20.27
C LEU A 29 26.68 -9.86 18.90
N VAL A 30 27.35 -9.35 17.86
CA VAL A 30 26.85 -9.33 16.48
C VAL A 30 26.93 -10.70 15.84
N ASP A 31 28.01 -11.46 16.07
CA ASP A 31 28.19 -12.83 15.60
C ASP A 31 27.17 -13.75 16.30
N ASP A 32 26.94 -13.62 17.61
CA ASP A 32 25.87 -14.32 18.36
C ASP A 32 24.47 -13.96 17.82
N ALA A 33 24.24 -12.69 17.49
CA ALA A 33 22.98 -12.25 16.86
C ALA A 33 22.85 -12.70 15.39
N LEU A 34 23.96 -12.97 14.69
CA LEU A 34 23.99 -13.53 13.34
C LEU A 34 23.79 -15.06 13.34
N GLU A 35 24.32 -15.74 14.36
CA GLU A 35 24.23 -17.18 14.58
C GLU A 35 22.94 -17.60 15.26
N SER A 36 22.27 -16.71 16.00
CA SER A 36 20.86 -16.91 16.31
C SER A 36 20.14 -17.03 14.97
N GLU A 37 19.65 -18.25 14.69
CA GLU A 37 18.77 -18.57 13.57
C GLU A 37 17.91 -17.34 13.34
N ARG A 38 17.91 -16.78 12.11
CA ARG A 38 16.98 -15.70 11.77
C ARG A 38 15.61 -16.17 12.24
N GLU A 39 15.16 -15.72 13.41
CA GLU A 39 13.80 -15.96 13.88
C GLU A 39 12.99 -15.53 12.67
N SER A 40 12.24 -16.44 12.06
CA SER A 40 11.74 -16.33 10.69
C SER A 40 10.75 -15.16 10.49
N GLY A 41 10.71 -14.25 11.46
CA GLY A 41 9.67 -13.28 11.73
C GLY A 41 8.41 -13.97 12.22
N GLU A 42 8.39 -15.30 12.29
CA GLU A 42 7.19 -16.11 12.52
C GLU A 42 6.97 -16.30 14.01
N ARG A 43 5.87 -15.73 14.49
CA ARG A 43 5.41 -15.89 15.88
C ARG A 43 4.01 -16.48 15.86
N ILE A 44 3.85 -17.62 16.51
CA ILE A 44 2.55 -18.26 16.69
C ILE A 44 1.84 -17.55 17.83
N LEU A 45 0.64 -17.03 17.56
CA LEU A 45 -0.17 -16.31 18.56
C LEU A 45 -1.15 -17.25 19.29
N GLY A 46 -1.54 -18.35 18.66
CA GLY A 46 -2.47 -19.33 19.24
C GLY A 46 -3.39 -19.94 18.19
N THR A 47 -4.57 -20.39 18.63
CA THR A 47 -5.63 -20.92 17.77
C THR A 47 -6.87 -20.06 17.84
N ASP A 48 -7.53 -19.86 16.70
CA ASP A 48 -8.80 -19.15 16.62
C ASP A 48 -9.92 -19.99 17.26
N PRO A 49 -10.68 -19.47 18.23
CA PRO A 49 -11.76 -20.22 18.89
C PRO A 49 -12.94 -20.56 17.96
N ILE A 50 -13.11 -19.83 16.85
CA ILE A 50 -14.25 -20.02 15.93
C ILE A 50 -13.93 -21.08 14.89
N THR A 51 -12.75 -20.99 14.27
CA THR A 51 -12.35 -21.90 13.17
C THR A 51 -11.46 -23.05 13.64
N GLY A 52 -10.91 -22.99 14.85
CA GLY A 52 -9.91 -23.95 15.34
C GLY A 52 -8.55 -23.83 14.65
N LYS A 53 -8.37 -22.88 13.74
CA LYS A 53 -7.16 -22.73 12.91
C LYS A 53 -6.07 -21.96 13.67
N GLN A 54 -4.81 -22.32 13.40
CA GLN A 54 -3.67 -21.65 14.01
C GLN A 54 -3.48 -20.24 13.44
N VAL A 55 -3.22 -19.27 14.32
CA VAL A 55 -2.91 -17.89 13.98
C VAL A 55 -1.42 -17.64 14.20
N LEU A 56 -0.73 -17.19 13.16
CA LEU A 56 0.68 -16.80 13.21
C LEU A 56 0.89 -15.44 12.57
N VAL A 57 1.91 -14.71 13.00
CA VAL A 57 2.34 -13.45 12.41
C VAL A 57 3.74 -13.59 11.85
N ARG A 58 4.00 -13.02 10.66
CA ARG A 58 5.27 -13.14 9.97
C ARG A 58 5.58 -11.97 9.05
N ILE A 59 6.82 -11.87 8.56
CA ILE A 59 7.20 -10.88 7.55
C ILE A 59 6.99 -11.48 6.16
N GLY A 60 6.04 -10.94 5.40
CA GLY A 60 5.81 -11.31 4.00
C GLY A 60 6.45 -10.35 3.00
N ARG A 61 6.24 -10.60 1.71
CA ARG A 61 6.72 -9.73 0.60
C ARG A 61 6.25 -8.28 0.71
N PHE A 62 5.10 -8.06 1.33
CA PHE A 62 4.45 -6.75 1.45
C PHE A 62 4.55 -6.14 2.85
N GLY A 63 5.35 -6.73 3.75
CA GLY A 63 5.52 -6.28 5.13
C GLY A 63 4.97 -7.28 6.16
N PRO A 64 4.86 -6.86 7.44
CA PRO A 64 4.34 -7.72 8.50
C PRO A 64 2.87 -8.10 8.24
N MET A 65 2.55 -9.38 8.38
CA MET A 65 1.24 -9.94 8.10
C MET A 65 0.85 -11.02 9.11
N ALA A 66 -0.45 -11.11 9.39
CA ALA A 66 -1.08 -12.20 10.10
C ALA A 66 -1.56 -13.24 9.10
N GLN A 67 -1.43 -14.51 9.46
CA GLN A 67 -1.90 -15.67 8.72
C GLN A 67 -2.80 -16.50 9.64
N LEU A 68 -3.98 -16.84 9.13
CA LEU A 68 -4.94 -17.74 9.76
C LEU A 68 -4.96 -19.05 8.97
N GLY A 69 -4.57 -20.16 9.60
CA GLY A 69 -4.35 -21.46 8.98
C GLY A 69 -2.87 -21.81 8.82
N LEU A 70 -2.59 -23.11 8.75
CA LEU A 70 -1.25 -23.64 8.50
C LEU A 70 -0.79 -23.29 7.07
N PRO A 71 0.52 -23.29 6.80
CA PRO A 71 1.05 -23.08 5.45
C PRO A 71 0.48 -24.06 4.41
N ASP A 72 0.11 -25.26 4.85
CA ASP A 72 -0.43 -26.35 4.03
C ASP A 72 -1.95 -26.26 3.80
N ASP A 73 -2.67 -25.43 4.57
CA ASP A 73 -4.11 -25.28 4.41
C ASP A 73 -4.46 -24.56 3.08
N GLU A 74 -5.49 -25.06 2.39
CA GLU A 74 -6.05 -24.42 1.20
C GLU A 74 -6.79 -23.11 1.54
N ASP A 75 -7.49 -23.08 2.69
CA ASP A 75 -8.29 -21.94 3.15
C ASP A 75 -7.51 -20.95 4.02
N LYS A 76 -6.20 -20.81 3.80
CA LYS A 76 -5.37 -19.88 4.56
C LYS A 76 -5.73 -18.44 4.21
N LYS A 77 -6.01 -17.64 5.24
CA LYS A 77 -6.31 -16.23 5.10
C LYS A 77 -5.11 -15.40 5.52
N PHE A 78 -4.93 -14.28 4.85
CA PHE A 78 -3.84 -13.35 5.10
C PHE A 78 -4.41 -11.97 5.36
N SER A 79 -3.89 -11.28 6.36
CA SER A 79 -4.19 -9.88 6.61
C SER A 79 -2.93 -9.12 6.99
N SER A 80 -2.76 -7.92 6.46
CA SER A 80 -1.60 -7.08 6.80
C SER A 80 -1.76 -6.50 8.20
N LEU A 81 -0.66 -6.41 8.96
CA LEU A 81 -0.68 -5.72 10.25
C LEU A 81 -0.86 -4.21 10.03
N ARG A 82 -1.49 -3.54 11.00
CA ARG A 82 -1.57 -2.08 11.00
C ARG A 82 -0.17 -1.47 11.20
N PRO A 83 0.10 -0.25 10.71
CA PRO A 83 1.38 0.41 10.93
C PRO A 83 1.77 0.60 12.40
N THR A 84 0.78 0.64 13.30
CA THR A 84 0.99 0.75 14.75
C THR A 84 1.28 -0.60 15.43
N GLN A 85 1.02 -1.71 14.75
CA GLN A 85 1.19 -3.05 15.29
C GLN A 85 2.53 -3.64 14.87
N THR A 86 3.24 -4.24 15.83
CA THR A 86 4.50 -4.95 15.57
C THR A 86 4.32 -6.44 15.83
N LEU A 87 5.17 -7.27 15.20
CA LEU A 87 5.13 -8.73 15.37
C LEU A 87 5.32 -9.15 16.85
N ARG A 88 6.05 -8.35 17.62
CA ARG A 88 6.34 -8.61 19.04
C ARG A 88 5.22 -8.16 19.97
N SER A 89 4.52 -7.07 19.63
CA SER A 89 3.49 -6.49 20.50
C SER A 89 2.08 -7.02 20.24
N ILE A 90 1.82 -7.55 19.04
CA ILE A 90 0.47 -7.97 18.66
C ILE A 90 -0.01 -9.17 19.49
N THR A 91 -1.29 -9.12 19.87
CA THR A 91 -2.02 -10.17 20.59
C THR A 91 -2.90 -11.01 19.65
N LEU A 92 -3.35 -12.18 20.12
CA LEU A 92 -4.23 -13.06 19.35
C LEU A 92 -5.54 -12.35 18.96
N ASP A 93 -6.20 -11.70 19.91
CA ASP A 93 -7.45 -10.95 19.67
C ASP A 93 -7.28 -9.86 18.60
N GLU A 94 -6.19 -9.08 18.67
CA GLU A 94 -5.90 -8.06 17.67
C GLU A 94 -5.66 -8.66 16.29
N ALA A 95 -4.95 -9.79 16.21
CA ALA A 95 -4.75 -10.49 14.94
C ALA A 95 -6.07 -11.04 14.37
N LEU A 96 -6.96 -11.57 15.21
CA LEU A 96 -8.29 -12.02 14.82
C LEU A 96 -9.16 -10.87 14.32
N MET A 97 -9.05 -9.67 14.94
CA MET A 97 -9.74 -8.48 14.43
C MET A 97 -9.35 -8.18 12.99
N LEU A 98 -8.08 -8.37 12.59
CA LEU A 98 -7.62 -8.10 11.23
C LEU A 98 -8.33 -8.94 10.17
N PHE A 99 -8.84 -10.13 10.52
CA PHE A 99 -9.55 -11.05 9.63
C PHE A 99 -11.06 -10.76 9.53
N LYS A 100 -11.60 -9.80 10.28
CA LYS A 100 -13.00 -9.36 10.15
C LYS A 100 -13.27 -8.64 8.81
N LEU A 101 -12.23 -8.18 8.13
CA LEU A 101 -12.34 -7.62 6.78
C LEU A 101 -12.24 -8.74 5.73
N PRO A 102 -12.98 -8.65 4.60
CA PRO A 102 -13.85 -7.54 4.19
C PRO A 102 -15.18 -7.49 4.96
N ARG A 103 -15.57 -6.30 5.45
CA ARG A 103 -16.83 -6.11 6.19
C ARG A 103 -17.92 -5.62 5.23
N LYS A 104 -19.07 -6.31 5.19
CA LYS A 104 -20.26 -5.82 4.48
C LYS A 104 -20.95 -4.77 5.35
N LEU A 105 -21.14 -3.55 4.84
CA LEU A 105 -21.85 -2.47 5.54
C LEU A 105 -23.34 -2.46 5.22
N GLY A 106 -23.70 -2.85 3.99
CA GLY A 106 -25.08 -2.84 3.52
C GLY A 106 -25.17 -2.78 2.01
N GLU A 107 -26.23 -2.17 1.51
CA GLU A 107 -26.51 -2.02 0.08
C GLU A 107 -26.87 -0.56 -0.23
N TYR A 108 -26.36 -0.06 -1.35
CA TYR A 108 -26.61 1.28 -1.87
C TYR A 108 -26.79 1.17 -3.39
N GLU A 109 -27.83 1.80 -3.96
CA GLU A 109 -28.18 1.68 -5.38
C GLU A 109 -28.30 0.21 -5.87
N GLY A 110 -28.84 -0.68 -5.02
CA GLY A 110 -28.97 -2.12 -5.31
C GLY A 110 -27.66 -2.89 -5.40
N LYS A 111 -26.54 -2.31 -4.92
CA LYS A 111 -25.21 -2.92 -4.94
C LYS A 111 -24.61 -2.94 -3.55
N VAL A 112 -23.89 -4.02 -3.24
CA VAL A 112 -23.25 -4.21 -1.94
C VAL A 112 -22.16 -3.17 -1.72
N VAL A 113 -22.19 -2.55 -0.54
CA VAL A 113 -21.12 -1.70 -0.02
C VAL A 113 -20.31 -2.51 1.00
N SER A 114 -19.00 -2.60 0.78
CA SER A 114 -18.08 -3.29 1.70
C SER A 114 -16.82 -2.48 1.94
N THR A 115 -16.17 -2.72 3.08
CA THR A 115 -14.89 -2.10 3.42
C THR A 115 -13.79 -3.13 3.52
N SER A 116 -12.59 -2.75 3.10
CA SER A 116 -11.42 -3.61 3.17
C SER A 116 -10.13 -2.78 3.18
N ILE A 117 -9.01 -3.45 3.43
CA ILE A 117 -7.68 -2.84 3.40
C ILE A 117 -6.87 -3.52 2.30
N GLY A 118 -6.23 -2.71 1.45
CA GLY A 118 -5.39 -3.20 0.35
C GLY A 118 -4.02 -2.55 0.36
N ARG A 119 -3.25 -2.79 -0.71
CA ARG A 119 -1.90 -2.25 -0.88
C ARG A 119 -1.82 -0.72 -0.76
N PHE A 120 -2.89 -0.02 -1.15
CA PHE A 120 -2.95 1.44 -1.16
C PHE A 120 -3.63 2.02 0.09
N GLY A 121 -3.93 1.21 1.08
CA GLY A 121 -4.63 1.61 2.31
C GLY A 121 -6.09 1.13 2.35
N PRO A 122 -6.87 1.63 3.33
CA PRO A 122 -8.28 1.31 3.50
C PRO A 122 -9.15 1.90 2.39
N TYR A 123 -10.18 1.15 1.99
CA TYR A 123 -11.11 1.57 0.94
C TYR A 123 -12.51 0.98 1.13
N VAL A 124 -13.49 1.68 0.57
CA VAL A 124 -14.87 1.22 0.36
C VAL A 124 -15.01 0.70 -1.06
N VAL A 125 -15.67 -0.43 -1.24
CA VAL A 125 -16.07 -0.99 -2.53
C VAL A 125 -17.55 -0.77 -2.73
N HIS A 126 -17.90 -0.21 -3.89
CA HIS A 126 -19.27 -0.13 -4.37
C HIS A 126 -19.27 -0.24 -5.89
N ASN A 127 -20.09 -1.12 -6.45
CA ASN A 127 -20.23 -1.26 -7.91
C ASN A 127 -18.90 -1.42 -8.68
N SER A 128 -18.00 -2.27 -8.19
CA SER A 128 -16.63 -2.45 -8.74
C SER A 128 -15.77 -1.18 -8.76
N LYS A 129 -16.21 -0.11 -8.09
CA LYS A 129 -15.42 1.11 -7.84
C LYS A 129 -14.81 1.02 -6.45
N PHE A 130 -13.57 1.48 -6.36
CA PHE A 130 -12.78 1.52 -5.13
C PHE A 130 -12.66 2.98 -4.71
N VAL A 131 -13.21 3.30 -3.54
CA VAL A 131 -13.18 4.62 -2.94
C VAL A 131 -12.23 4.59 -1.76
N SER A 132 -11.09 5.26 -1.88
CA SER A 132 -10.08 5.30 -0.81
C SER A 132 -10.60 6.09 0.40
N ILE A 133 -10.45 5.51 1.58
CA ILE A 133 -10.64 6.23 2.84
C ILE A 133 -9.35 7.01 3.10
N LYS A 134 -9.43 8.33 3.17
CA LYS A 134 -8.25 9.19 3.37
C LYS A 134 -7.65 8.90 4.73
N LYS A 135 -6.33 8.84 4.83
CA LYS A 135 -5.63 8.60 6.10
C LYS A 135 -5.82 9.77 7.08
N ASP A 136 -6.14 10.95 6.55
CA ASP A 136 -6.36 12.18 7.29
C ASP A 136 -7.77 12.29 7.87
N THR A 137 -8.69 11.39 7.54
CA THR A 137 -10.01 11.33 8.18
C THR A 137 -9.98 10.29 9.30
N ASP A 138 -10.70 10.55 10.41
CA ASP A 138 -10.88 9.62 11.54
C ASP A 138 -11.68 8.35 11.19
N ASP A 139 -11.85 8.06 9.89
CA ASP A 139 -12.63 6.95 9.37
C ASP A 139 -11.80 5.65 9.43
N ASP A 140 -12.12 4.75 10.37
CA ASP A 140 -11.51 3.42 10.46
C ASP A 140 -12.36 2.38 9.69
N PRO A 141 -11.78 1.57 8.78
CA PRO A 141 -12.52 0.59 7.96
C PRO A 141 -13.25 -0.49 8.78
N TYR A 142 -12.86 -0.69 10.04
CA TYR A 142 -13.49 -1.65 10.94
C TYR A 142 -14.71 -1.07 11.65
N THR A 143 -14.81 0.25 11.83
CA THR A 143 -15.91 0.90 12.58
C THR A 143 -16.85 1.70 11.70
N ILE A 144 -16.39 2.20 10.54
CA ILE A 144 -17.17 3.02 9.60
C ILE A 144 -18.57 2.44 9.32
N GLU A 145 -19.56 3.33 9.28
CA GLU A 145 -20.95 3.00 9.01
C GLU A 145 -21.33 3.19 7.52
N LEU A 146 -22.47 2.62 7.13
CA LEU A 146 -22.99 2.70 5.76
C LEU A 146 -23.19 4.16 5.31
N THR A 147 -23.75 5.01 6.16
CA THR A 147 -24.00 6.43 5.84
C THR A 147 -22.72 7.15 5.45
N ARG A 148 -21.67 7.00 6.27
CA ARG A 148 -20.35 7.59 5.99
C ARG A 148 -19.71 7.02 4.73
N ALA A 149 -19.86 5.71 4.50
CA ALA A 149 -19.39 5.08 3.28
C ALA A 149 -20.11 5.62 2.03
N ILE A 150 -21.40 5.91 2.11
CA ILE A 150 -22.18 6.53 1.02
C ILE A 150 -21.65 7.95 0.73
N GLU A 151 -21.43 8.77 1.76
CA GLU A 151 -20.85 10.11 1.58
C GLU A 151 -19.53 10.08 0.83
N LEU A 152 -18.63 9.15 1.19
CA LEU A 152 -17.34 8.99 0.50
C LEU A 152 -17.54 8.57 -0.97
N ILE A 153 -18.52 7.71 -1.25
CA ILE A 153 -18.87 7.30 -2.61
C ILE A 153 -19.37 8.50 -3.41
N GLU A 154 -20.22 9.33 -2.83
CA GLU A 154 -20.78 10.53 -3.48
C GLU A 154 -19.71 11.61 -3.69
N GLU A 155 -18.85 11.89 -2.71
CA GLU A 155 -17.71 12.80 -2.86
C GLU A 155 -16.83 12.34 -4.02
N LYS A 156 -16.57 11.03 -4.11
CA LYS A 156 -15.77 10.47 -5.20
C LYS A 156 -16.47 10.59 -6.55
N LYS A 157 -17.77 10.29 -6.63
CA LYS A 157 -18.58 10.47 -7.84
C LYS A 157 -18.57 11.95 -8.29
N ALA A 158 -18.73 12.90 -7.37
CA ALA A 158 -18.70 14.32 -7.65
C ALA A 158 -17.33 14.80 -8.11
N ALA A 159 -16.25 14.35 -7.47
CA ALA A 159 -14.89 14.66 -7.88
C ALA A 159 -14.56 14.09 -9.27
N ASP A 160 -15.01 12.87 -9.57
CA ASP A 160 -14.83 12.27 -10.90
C ASP A 160 -15.64 13.01 -11.98
N ALA A 161 -16.84 13.50 -11.65
CA ALA A 161 -17.66 14.32 -12.54
C ALA A 161 -17.04 15.71 -12.77
N ALA A 162 -16.54 16.37 -11.72
CA ALA A 162 -15.86 17.66 -11.83
C ALA A 162 -14.54 17.56 -12.63
N ALA A 163 -13.87 16.41 -12.58
CA ALA A 163 -12.68 16.14 -13.38
C ALA A 163 -13.02 15.88 -14.85
N LEU A 164 -14.23 15.47 -15.19
CA LEU A 164 -14.63 15.21 -16.57
C LEU A 164 -14.87 16.52 -17.32
N LEU A 165 -14.00 16.85 -18.28
CA LEU A 165 -14.05 18.11 -19.02
C LEU A 165 -14.87 17.99 -20.32
N LYS A 166 -14.68 16.90 -21.06
CA LYS A 166 -15.33 16.68 -22.36
C LYS A 166 -15.52 15.19 -22.62
N VAL A 167 -16.66 14.82 -23.20
CA VAL A 167 -16.94 13.47 -23.72
C VAL A 167 -17.15 13.61 -25.22
N PHE A 168 -16.65 12.67 -26.01
CA PHE A 168 -16.88 12.63 -27.45
C PHE A 168 -18.06 11.69 -27.73
N GLU A 169 -19.02 12.12 -28.55
CA GLU A 169 -20.24 11.35 -28.84
C GLU A 169 -19.94 10.16 -29.75
N GLU A 170 -18.92 10.30 -30.60
CA GLU A 170 -18.44 9.27 -31.53
C GLU A 170 -17.86 8.05 -30.80
N ASP A 171 -17.30 8.24 -29.61
CA ASP A 171 -16.75 7.15 -28.79
C ASP A 171 -16.77 7.49 -27.29
N GLU A 172 -17.70 6.87 -26.55
CA GLU A 172 -17.86 7.06 -25.09
C GLU A 172 -16.64 6.59 -24.27
N THR A 173 -15.73 5.83 -24.88
CA THR A 173 -14.47 5.41 -24.25
C THR A 173 -13.41 6.50 -24.29
N VAL A 174 -13.58 7.52 -25.14
CA VAL A 174 -12.68 8.67 -25.28
C VAL A 174 -13.28 9.88 -24.58
N ARG A 175 -12.54 10.42 -23.61
CA ARG A 175 -12.96 11.59 -22.84
C ARG A 175 -11.76 12.41 -22.41
N ILE A 176 -11.95 13.71 -22.21
CA ILE A 176 -10.95 14.59 -21.62
C ILE A 176 -11.22 14.70 -20.13
N ILE A 177 -10.19 14.42 -19.32
CA ILE A 177 -10.24 14.49 -17.86
C ILE A 177 -9.16 15.43 -17.37
N ASN A 178 -9.49 16.25 -16.38
CA ASN A 178 -8.53 17.05 -15.64
C ASN A 178 -7.83 16.19 -14.58
N GLY A 179 -6.52 16.00 -14.73
CA GLY A 179 -5.69 15.25 -13.78
C GLY A 179 -4.80 16.16 -12.92
N ARG A 180 -4.02 15.54 -12.02
CA ARG A 180 -3.02 16.24 -11.17
C ARG A 180 -2.00 17.06 -11.97
N TRP A 181 -1.73 16.67 -13.23
CA TRP A 181 -0.75 17.31 -14.11
C TRP A 181 -1.38 18.08 -15.27
N GLY A 182 -2.68 18.37 -15.17
CA GLY A 182 -3.48 19.05 -16.20
C GLY A 182 -4.39 18.11 -17.00
N PRO A 183 -5.12 18.67 -17.98
CA PRO A 183 -6.02 17.92 -18.85
C PRO A 183 -5.32 16.85 -19.68
N PHE A 184 -5.95 15.69 -19.83
CA PHE A 184 -5.47 14.59 -20.67
C PHE A 184 -6.64 13.84 -21.30
N ILE A 185 -6.38 13.18 -22.43
CA ILE A 185 -7.36 12.34 -23.12
C ILE A 185 -7.25 10.92 -22.55
N LYS A 186 -8.34 10.40 -22.01
CA LYS A 186 -8.48 9.01 -21.60
C LYS A 186 -9.22 8.25 -22.70
N ALA A 187 -8.53 7.32 -23.36
CA ALA A 187 -9.08 6.43 -24.38
C ALA A 187 -9.00 4.98 -23.89
N GLY A 188 -10.09 4.49 -23.29
CA GLY A 188 -10.14 3.17 -22.65
C GLY A 188 -9.07 2.99 -21.56
N LYS A 189 -8.05 2.16 -21.84
CA LYS A 189 -6.90 1.91 -20.93
C LYS A 189 -5.72 2.88 -21.14
N LYS A 190 -5.75 3.69 -22.20
CA LYS A 190 -4.66 4.61 -22.57
C LYS A 190 -4.95 6.00 -22.00
N ASN A 191 -3.91 6.64 -21.47
CA ASN A 191 -3.94 8.03 -21.03
C ASN A 191 -2.98 8.82 -21.92
N VAL A 192 -3.53 9.65 -22.79
CA VAL A 192 -2.81 10.44 -23.79
C VAL A 192 -2.68 11.87 -23.29
N LYS A 193 -1.45 12.35 -23.20
CA LYS A 193 -1.16 13.71 -22.73
C LYS A 193 -1.47 14.72 -23.83
N ILE A 194 -2.21 15.77 -23.50
CA ILE A 194 -2.42 16.93 -24.37
C ILE A 194 -1.14 17.77 -24.41
N PRO A 195 -0.65 18.20 -25.59
CA PRO A 195 0.48 19.12 -25.71
C PRO A 195 0.29 20.37 -24.86
N LYS A 196 1.37 20.92 -24.29
CA LYS A 196 1.26 22.11 -23.42
C LYS A 196 0.77 23.36 -24.17
N ASP A 197 0.98 23.36 -25.48
CA ASP A 197 0.67 24.46 -26.39
C ASP A 197 -0.80 24.45 -26.85
N GLU A 198 -1.56 23.39 -26.55
CA GLU A 198 -2.96 23.22 -26.94
C GLU A 198 -3.89 23.22 -25.72
N ASP A 199 -4.98 23.98 -25.80
CA ASP A 199 -6.04 23.97 -24.77
C ASP A 199 -7.08 22.87 -25.05
N TYR A 200 -7.56 22.23 -23.99
CA TYR A 200 -8.54 21.14 -24.07
C TYR A 200 -9.87 21.56 -24.71
N LYS A 201 -10.22 22.84 -24.62
CA LYS A 201 -11.44 23.39 -25.23
C LYS A 201 -11.43 23.30 -26.75
N GLY A 202 -10.24 23.44 -27.36
CA GLY A 202 -10.06 23.42 -28.81
C GLY A 202 -9.94 22.02 -29.42
N ILE A 203 -9.84 20.96 -28.60
CA ILE A 203 -9.65 19.60 -29.12
C ILE A 203 -10.99 19.02 -29.56
N ASP A 204 -11.15 18.88 -30.87
CA ASP A 204 -12.20 18.10 -31.53
C ASP A 204 -11.85 16.60 -31.61
N TRP A 205 -12.79 15.80 -32.11
CA TRP A 205 -12.64 14.34 -32.22
C TRP A 205 -11.47 13.94 -33.11
N THR A 206 -11.31 14.62 -34.25
CA THR A 206 -10.22 14.34 -35.20
C THR A 206 -8.86 14.59 -34.54
N ARG A 207 -8.70 15.73 -33.86
CA ARG A 207 -7.47 16.04 -33.13
C ARG A 207 -7.21 15.04 -31.99
N ALA A 208 -8.26 14.62 -31.27
CA ALA A 208 -8.14 13.62 -30.22
C ALA A 208 -7.63 12.27 -30.78
N GLN A 209 -8.13 11.84 -31.94
CA GLN A 209 -7.64 10.63 -32.63
C GLN A 209 -6.18 10.76 -33.07
N GLU A 210 -5.79 11.90 -33.64
CA GLU A 210 -4.40 12.16 -34.02
C GLU A 210 -3.45 12.03 -32.82
N LEU A 211 -3.82 12.64 -31.68
CA LEU A 211 -3.05 12.56 -30.45
C LEU A 211 -2.95 11.12 -29.90
N ILE A 212 -4.02 10.32 -30.04
CA ILE A 212 -4.00 8.90 -29.67
C ILE A 212 -3.04 8.12 -30.57
N VAL A 213 -3.10 8.33 -31.88
CA VAL A 213 -2.19 7.68 -32.86
C VAL A 213 -0.75 8.10 -32.63
N GLU A 214 -0.49 9.39 -32.37
CA GLU A 214 0.85 9.88 -32.05
C GLU A 214 1.37 9.26 -30.75
N HIS A 215 0.53 9.14 -29.73
CA HIS A 215 0.88 8.47 -28.49
C HIS A 215 1.24 6.99 -28.69
N ASP A 216 0.54 6.28 -29.58
CA ASP A 216 0.88 4.89 -29.91
C ASP A 216 2.18 4.75 -30.70
N LYS A 217 2.55 5.75 -31.51
CA LYS A 217 3.83 5.81 -32.22
C LYS A 217 5.01 6.12 -31.29
N ARG A 218 4.77 6.73 -30.12
CA ARG A 218 5.84 7.01 -29.17
C ARG A 218 6.39 5.70 -28.61
N PRO A 219 7.72 5.50 -28.62
CA PRO A 219 8.31 4.27 -28.10
C PRO A 219 7.92 4.11 -26.62
N GLN A 220 7.16 3.06 -26.31
CA GLN A 220 6.82 2.75 -24.93
C GLN A 220 8.13 2.54 -24.19
N LYS A 221 8.43 3.39 -23.19
CA LYS A 221 9.58 3.18 -22.30
C LYS A 221 9.43 1.78 -21.71
N LYS A 222 10.30 0.85 -22.12
CA LYS A 222 10.36 -0.50 -21.54
C LYS A 222 10.40 -0.32 -20.02
N LYS A 223 9.39 -0.82 -19.31
CA LYS A 223 9.39 -0.83 -17.84
C LYS A 223 10.68 -1.54 -17.43
N LYS A 224 11.61 -0.83 -16.79
CA LYS A 224 12.77 -1.47 -16.16
C LYS A 224 12.21 -2.52 -15.22
N ALA A 225 12.50 -3.80 -15.50
CA ALA A 225 12.13 -4.89 -14.61
C ALA A 225 12.69 -4.55 -13.22
N GLN A 226 11.80 -4.35 -12.26
CA GLN A 226 12.18 -4.15 -10.87
C GLN A 226 12.83 -5.46 -10.43
N LYS A 227 14.16 -5.49 -10.32
CA LYS A 227 14.88 -6.63 -9.75
C LYS A 227 14.29 -6.85 -8.36
N GLY A 228 13.52 -7.93 -8.20
CA GLY A 228 13.12 -8.40 -6.87
C GLY A 228 14.40 -8.63 -6.08
N LYS A 229 14.55 -7.91 -4.96
CA LYS A 229 15.50 -8.32 -3.93
C LYS A 229 15.02 -9.70 -3.45
N LYS A 230 15.81 -10.73 -3.77
CA LYS A 230 15.76 -12.03 -3.10
C LYS A 230 16.13 -11.84 -1.63
#